data_AF-A0A1B6L069-F1
#
_entry.id   AF-A0A1B6L069-F1
#
_cell.length_a   1.000
_cell.length_b   1.000
_cell.length_c   1.000
_cell.angle_alpha   90.00
_cell.angle_beta   90.00
_cell.angle_gamma   90.00
#
_symmetry.space_group_name_H-M   'P 1'
#
loop_
_entity.id
_entity.type
_entity.pdbx_description
1 polymer ?
#
loop_
_entity_poly.entity_id
_entity_poly.type
_entity_poly.pdbx_seq_one_letter_code
_entity_poly.pdbx_strand_id
1 'polypeptide(L)'
;ELTIWFQNLKYLLILSKFLLQCQSNRWNALEMTPPIAQKQDPAADKTVKVFWLPKEVSQSHDQDSKACTLISVLLVYNCHHSKVEFSSDNPGHHLLSAFRQSIDEGNKIYGKLQYDKMLKEKYLNIPEALTAIKPSIKAPVAEWESFLYDGDLLETLYQNLRDKLELWYKRRPADAKSDANVVILANLRAVVLLFSQRNGVVTLMDSHGHCPYGAVIALVSNSSLNFLCKWYAEQLTRDTGPVSCYELSFVYCK
;
A
#
# COMPACT_ATOMS: atom_id res chain seq x y z
N GLU A 1 27.16 7.75 -1.64
CA GLU A 1 26.68 8.86 -0.79
C GLU A 1 25.82 9.88 -1.55
N LEU A 2 26.14 10.24 -2.80
CA LEU A 2 25.32 11.14 -3.65
C LEU A 2 23.89 10.62 -3.96
N THR A 3 23.69 9.30 -4.08
CA THR A 3 22.37 8.70 -4.38
C THR A 3 21.36 8.84 -3.24
N ILE A 4 21.84 8.83 -1.99
CA ILE A 4 21.02 9.00 -0.78
C ILE A 4 20.56 10.46 -0.64
N TRP A 5 21.41 11.41 -1.05
CA TRP A 5 21.07 12.84 -1.09
C TRP A 5 19.95 13.16 -2.09
N PHE A 6 20.00 12.58 -3.29
CA PHE A 6 18.95 12.77 -4.30
C PHE A 6 17.62 12.11 -3.91
N GLN A 7 17.62 11.00 -3.17
CA GLN A 7 16.40 10.41 -2.61
C GLN A 7 15.78 11.31 -1.54
N ASN A 8 16.57 11.84 -0.60
CA ASN A 8 16.07 12.72 0.45
C ASN A 8 15.45 14.04 -0.07
N LEU A 9 16.01 14.62 -1.14
CA LEU A 9 15.45 15.81 -1.79
C LEU A 9 14.09 15.55 -2.47
N LYS A 10 13.87 14.34 -3.02
CA LYS A 10 12.59 13.94 -3.61
C LYS A 10 11.48 13.84 -2.55
N TYR A 11 11.79 13.29 -1.37
CA TYR A 11 10.84 13.16 -0.27
C TYR A 11 10.44 14.52 0.35
N LEU A 12 11.37 15.48 0.41
CA LEU A 12 11.10 16.86 0.82
C LEU A 12 10.12 17.58 -0.11
N LEU A 13 10.13 17.28 -1.41
CA LEU A 13 9.21 17.85 -2.41
C LEU A 13 7.77 17.33 -2.26
N ILE A 14 7.62 16.05 -1.90
CA ILE A 14 6.30 15.44 -1.62
C ILE A 14 5.74 16.00 -0.30
N LEU A 15 6.55 16.05 0.76
CA LEU A 15 6.14 16.58 2.07
C LEU A 15 5.80 18.07 2.02
N SER A 16 6.57 18.89 1.29
CA SER A 16 6.35 20.34 1.20
C SER A 16 5.12 20.72 0.37
N LYS A 17 4.85 20.03 -0.75
CA LYS A 17 3.58 20.21 -1.50
C LYS A 17 2.37 19.74 -0.69
N PHE A 18 2.52 18.70 0.14
CA PHE A 18 1.45 18.13 0.95
C PHE A 18 1.07 18.98 2.17
N LEU A 19 2.05 19.57 2.87
CA LEU A 19 1.80 20.42 4.06
C LEU A 19 0.98 21.69 3.73
N LEU A 20 0.91 22.08 2.46
CA LEU A 20 0.09 23.20 1.98
C LEU A 20 -1.40 22.82 1.78
N GLN A 21 -1.76 21.54 1.77
CA GLN A 21 -3.11 21.08 1.38
C GLN A 21 -3.97 20.61 2.57
N CYS A 22 -3.39 20.31 3.73
CA CYS A 22 -4.13 19.90 4.93
C CYS A 22 -4.39 21.06 5.91
N GLN A 23 -5.33 21.94 5.56
CA GLN A 23 -6.01 22.80 6.54
C GLN A 23 -7.51 22.84 6.26
N SER A 24 -8.28 21.94 6.88
CA SER A 24 -9.57 22.23 7.56
C SER A 24 -10.38 20.96 7.81
N ASN A 25 -11.20 21.03 8.87
CA ASN A 25 -12.36 20.21 9.24
C ASN A 25 -12.17 19.25 10.44
N ARG A 26 -12.58 19.79 11.60
CA ARG A 26 -13.13 19.04 12.76
C ARG A 26 -14.58 18.63 12.43
N TRP A 27 -15.14 17.64 13.13
CA TRP A 27 -16.43 17.69 13.87
C TRP A 27 -16.96 16.27 14.20
N ASN A 28 -17.20 16.08 15.51
CA ASN A 28 -18.04 15.20 16.34
C ASN A 28 -18.78 13.96 15.81
N ALA A 29 -18.75 12.92 16.66
CA ALA A 29 -19.44 11.63 16.55
C ALA A 29 -20.96 11.72 16.78
N LEU A 30 -21.72 10.90 16.04
CA LEU A 30 -23.10 10.50 16.35
C LEU A 30 -23.25 9.00 16.03
N GLU A 31 -23.75 8.23 16.99
CA GLU A 31 -24.23 6.86 16.79
C GLU A 31 -25.59 6.91 16.08
N MET A 32 -25.73 6.32 14.89
CA MET A 32 -27.02 5.83 14.39
C MET A 32 -26.85 4.61 13.48
N THR A 33 -27.83 3.72 13.59
CA THR A 33 -28.06 2.46 12.84
C THR A 33 -27.94 2.63 11.32
N PRO A 34 -27.60 1.54 10.60
CA PRO A 34 -27.14 1.60 9.21
C PRO A 34 -28.22 2.24 8.34
N PRO A 35 -27.90 3.25 7.52
CA PRO A 35 -28.84 3.69 6.51
C PRO A 35 -28.98 2.53 5.53
N ILE A 36 -30.19 1.99 5.48
CA ILE A 36 -30.87 1.37 4.34
C ILE A 36 -29.95 0.54 3.46
N ALA A 37 -30.15 -0.80 3.49
CA ALA A 37 -29.70 -1.74 2.48
C ALA A 37 -29.15 -1.05 1.24
N GLN A 38 -27.84 -0.82 1.21
CA GLN A 38 -27.19 -0.32 0.02
C GLN A 38 -27.44 -1.39 -1.02
N LYS A 39 -28.39 -1.12 -1.92
CA LYS A 39 -28.44 -1.78 -3.22
C LYS A 39 -27.03 -1.62 -3.76
N GLN A 40 -26.26 -2.71 -3.72
CA GLN A 40 -25.21 -2.91 -4.69
C GLN A 40 -25.86 -2.61 -6.03
N ASP A 41 -25.36 -1.58 -6.70
CA ASP A 41 -25.72 -1.33 -8.07
C ASP A 41 -25.45 -2.64 -8.84
N PRO A 42 -26.45 -3.30 -9.44
CA PRO A 42 -26.24 -4.57 -10.11
C PRO A 42 -25.31 -4.45 -11.34
N ALA A 43 -24.91 -3.23 -11.71
CA ALA A 43 -23.90 -2.92 -12.71
C ALA A 43 -22.51 -2.53 -12.16
N ALA A 44 -22.29 -2.61 -10.84
CA ALA A 44 -20.95 -2.42 -10.27
C ALA A 44 -20.01 -3.53 -10.77
N ASP A 45 -19.10 -3.11 -11.62
CA ASP A 45 -18.06 -3.85 -12.33
C ASP A 45 -17.60 -5.13 -11.60
N LYS A 46 -18.03 -6.31 -12.09
CA LYS A 46 -17.71 -7.65 -11.54
C LYS A 46 -16.20 -7.99 -11.60
N THR A 47 -15.39 -7.02 -12.01
CA THR A 47 -13.98 -7.16 -12.35
C THR A 47 -13.06 -6.97 -11.14
N VAL A 48 -13.42 -6.10 -10.18
CA VAL A 48 -12.66 -5.88 -8.94
C VAL A 48 -13.40 -6.47 -7.75
N LYS A 49 -12.84 -7.52 -7.13
CA LYS A 49 -13.42 -8.12 -5.92
C LYS A 49 -12.83 -7.46 -4.69
N VAL A 50 -13.67 -6.80 -3.89
CA VAL A 50 -13.26 -6.02 -2.73
C VAL A 50 -13.72 -6.69 -1.44
N PHE A 51 -12.79 -6.85 -0.50
CA PHE A 51 -13.00 -7.46 0.80
C PHE A 51 -12.65 -6.45 1.89
N TRP A 52 -13.68 -5.90 2.52
CA TRP A 52 -13.55 -5.02 3.68
C TRP A 52 -13.37 -5.86 4.94
N LEU A 53 -12.30 -5.61 5.68
CA LEU A 53 -12.02 -6.32 6.93
C LEU A 53 -12.73 -5.65 8.11
N PRO A 54 -12.94 -6.39 9.23
CA PRO A 54 -13.45 -5.81 10.46
C PRO A 54 -12.61 -4.60 10.91
N LYS A 55 -13.23 -3.64 11.61
CA LYS A 55 -12.59 -2.38 12.05
C LYS A 55 -11.32 -2.62 12.87
N GLU A 56 -11.30 -3.73 13.59
CA GLU A 56 -10.20 -4.22 14.45
C GLU A 56 -8.98 -4.68 13.65
N VAL A 57 -9.15 -4.89 12.35
CA VAL A 57 -8.07 -5.25 11.43
C VAL A 57 -7.69 -4.01 10.64
N SER A 58 -7.02 -3.07 11.28
CA SER A 58 -6.45 -1.88 10.63
C SER A 58 -5.22 -1.41 11.38
N GLN A 59 -4.34 -0.66 10.70
CA GLN A 59 -3.13 -0.12 11.34
C GLN A 59 -3.45 0.83 12.49
N SER A 60 -4.59 1.51 12.44
CA SER A 60 -4.98 2.53 13.42
C SER A 60 -6.00 2.02 14.44
N HIS A 61 -6.17 0.71 14.59
CA HIS A 61 -7.18 0.13 15.47
C HIS A 61 -7.05 0.62 16.93
N ASP A 62 -5.83 0.62 17.47
CA ASP A 62 -5.58 0.96 18.87
C ASP A 62 -5.08 2.41 19.07
N GLN A 63 -4.40 3.00 18.08
CA GLN A 63 -3.80 4.34 18.12
C GLN A 63 -3.64 4.93 16.71
N ASP A 64 -3.43 6.25 16.58
CA ASP A 64 -3.07 6.92 15.32
C ASP A 64 -1.66 6.49 14.83
N SER A 65 -1.56 5.26 14.32
CA SER A 65 -0.34 4.68 13.77
C SER A 65 -0.12 5.08 12.32
N LYS A 66 1.15 5.31 11.97
CA LYS A 66 1.62 5.76 10.65
C LYS A 66 2.58 4.75 10.05
N ALA A 67 2.31 3.49 10.32
CA ALA A 67 3.12 2.35 9.94
C ALA A 67 2.83 1.82 8.52
N CYS A 68 1.96 2.44 7.73
CA CYS A 68 1.53 1.91 6.41
C CYS A 68 2.69 1.50 5.50
N THR A 69 3.78 2.27 5.46
CA THR A 69 4.98 1.93 4.68
C THR A 69 5.66 0.66 5.20
N LEU A 70 5.82 0.54 6.53
CA LEU A 70 6.39 -0.67 7.18
C LEU A 70 5.51 -1.89 6.91
N ILE A 71 4.20 -1.73 7.06
CA ILE A 71 3.22 -2.80 6.85
C ILE A 71 3.30 -3.28 5.39
N SER A 72 3.37 -2.35 4.44
CA SER A 72 3.49 -2.67 3.00
C SER A 72 4.72 -3.50 2.69
N VAL A 73 5.90 -3.13 3.21
CA VAL A 73 7.15 -3.90 2.96
C VAL A 73 7.20 -5.22 3.73
N LEU A 74 6.65 -5.26 4.95
CA LEU A 74 6.51 -6.51 5.73
C LEU A 74 5.55 -7.48 5.05
N LEU A 75 4.50 -6.98 4.42
CA LEU A 75 3.53 -7.82 3.71
C LEU A 75 4.15 -8.52 2.51
N VAL A 76 5.04 -7.85 1.76
CA VAL A 76 5.84 -8.48 0.70
C VAL A 76 6.68 -9.62 1.28
N TYR A 77 7.38 -9.38 2.39
CA TYR A 77 8.16 -10.41 3.08
C TYR A 77 7.30 -11.58 3.56
N ASN A 78 6.23 -11.30 4.32
CA ASN A 78 5.40 -12.31 4.97
C ASN A 78 4.64 -13.17 3.94
N CYS A 79 4.22 -12.59 2.81
CA CYS A 79 3.61 -13.35 1.72
C CYS A 79 4.62 -14.31 1.08
N HIS A 80 5.84 -13.84 0.80
CA HIS A 80 6.89 -14.69 0.24
C HIS A 80 7.32 -15.79 1.21
N HIS A 81 7.58 -15.44 2.47
CA HIS A 81 8.04 -16.35 3.50
C HIS A 81 7.01 -17.45 3.81
N SER A 82 5.74 -17.07 3.90
CA SER A 82 4.63 -18.00 4.16
C SER A 82 4.14 -18.73 2.90
N LYS A 83 4.78 -18.51 1.74
CA LYS A 83 4.42 -19.10 0.45
C LYS A 83 2.93 -18.91 0.12
N VAL A 84 2.43 -17.70 0.30
CA VAL A 84 1.03 -17.37 0.06
C VAL A 84 0.66 -17.67 -1.39
N GLU A 85 -0.39 -18.47 -1.57
CA GLU A 85 -1.00 -18.71 -2.87
C GLU A 85 -2.09 -17.67 -3.12
N PHE A 86 -1.93 -16.92 -4.21
CA PHE A 86 -2.89 -15.88 -4.61
C PHE A 86 -3.99 -16.47 -5.47
N SER A 87 -5.24 -16.09 -5.17
CA SER A 87 -6.44 -16.49 -5.91
C SER A 87 -7.21 -15.25 -6.34
N SER A 88 -7.84 -15.30 -7.52
CA SER A 88 -8.74 -14.26 -8.02
C SER A 88 -10.12 -14.31 -7.39
N ASP A 89 -10.42 -15.30 -6.53
CA ASP A 89 -11.77 -15.51 -6.01
C ASP A 89 -11.99 -14.98 -4.61
N ASN A 90 -11.09 -15.30 -3.68
CA ASN A 90 -11.19 -14.89 -2.29
C ASN A 90 -9.79 -14.84 -1.67
N PRO A 91 -9.49 -13.89 -0.76
CA PRO A 91 -8.25 -13.94 0.01
C PRO A 91 -8.17 -15.24 0.84
N GLY A 92 -7.14 -16.03 0.60
CA GLY A 92 -6.89 -17.24 1.37
C GLY A 92 -6.48 -16.95 2.83
N HIS A 93 -6.65 -17.94 3.71
CA HIS A 93 -6.30 -17.80 5.14
C HIS A 93 -4.84 -17.36 5.35
N HIS A 94 -3.90 -17.89 4.54
CA HIS A 94 -2.49 -17.50 4.61
C HIS A 94 -2.25 -16.02 4.26
N LEU A 95 -2.99 -15.48 3.29
CA LEU A 95 -2.91 -14.05 2.93
C LEU A 95 -3.44 -13.17 4.07
N LEU A 96 -4.58 -13.55 4.65
CA LEU A 96 -5.17 -12.83 5.78
C LEU A 96 -4.26 -12.86 7.01
N SER A 97 -3.67 -14.03 7.30
CA SER A 97 -2.69 -14.19 8.39
C SER A 97 -1.43 -13.35 8.16
N ALA A 98 -0.87 -13.37 6.95
CA ALA A 98 0.27 -12.52 6.58
C ALA A 98 -0.08 -11.03 6.73
N PHE A 99 -1.29 -10.61 6.35
CA PHE A 99 -1.71 -9.23 6.48
C PHE A 99 -1.79 -8.79 7.95
N ARG A 100 -2.48 -9.59 8.78
CA ARG A 100 -2.62 -9.30 10.20
C ARG A 100 -1.25 -9.22 10.88
N GLN A 101 -0.38 -10.19 10.60
CA GLN A 101 0.98 -10.19 11.13
C GLN A 101 1.76 -8.94 10.71
N SER A 102 1.67 -8.54 9.44
CA SER A 102 2.35 -7.32 8.96
C SER A 102 1.82 -6.05 9.63
N ILE A 103 0.51 -5.97 9.91
CA ILE A 103 -0.09 -4.85 10.65
C ILE A 103 0.47 -4.80 12.08
N ASP A 104 0.39 -5.91 12.81
CA ASP A 104 0.81 -6.00 14.21
C ASP A 104 2.32 -5.70 14.35
N GLU A 105 3.14 -6.28 13.47
CA GLU A 105 4.58 -6.08 13.46
C GLU A 105 4.98 -4.67 13.00
N GLY A 106 4.33 -4.14 11.95
CA GLY A 106 4.58 -2.79 11.46
C GLY A 106 4.28 -1.73 12.52
N ASN A 107 3.16 -1.87 13.22
CA ASN A 107 2.80 -0.99 14.35
C ASN A 107 3.80 -1.09 15.50
N LYS A 108 4.25 -2.32 15.85
CA LYS A 108 5.26 -2.54 16.89
C LYS A 108 6.60 -1.87 16.54
N ILE A 109 7.07 -2.05 15.30
CA ILE A 109 8.33 -1.44 14.84
C ILE A 109 8.20 0.08 14.83
N TYR A 110 7.11 0.62 14.31
CA TYR A 110 6.86 2.06 14.28
C TYR A 110 6.83 2.67 15.69
N GLY A 111 6.09 2.05 16.61
CA GLY A 111 6.01 2.49 18.01
C GLY A 111 7.38 2.47 18.71
N LYS A 112 8.22 1.46 18.42
CA LYS A 112 9.60 1.42 18.92
C LYS A 112 10.44 2.56 18.36
N LEU A 113 10.40 2.80 17.05
CA LEU A 113 11.13 3.91 16.43
C LEU A 113 10.71 5.28 17.00
N GLN A 114 9.42 5.45 17.30
CA GLN A 114 8.90 6.65 17.93
C GLN A 114 9.41 6.80 19.37
N TYR A 115 9.36 5.73 20.15
CA TYR A 115 9.86 5.71 21.53
C TYR A 115 11.37 6.02 21.59
N ASP A 116 12.15 5.40 20.70
CA ASP A 116 13.60 5.57 20.59
C ASP A 116 14.01 6.90 19.93
N LYS A 117 13.04 7.74 19.49
CA LYS A 117 13.25 9.01 18.77
C LYS A 117 14.12 8.85 17.51
N MET A 118 13.94 7.74 16.80
CA MET A 118 14.68 7.39 15.58
C MET A 118 13.95 7.80 14.28
N LEU A 119 12.72 8.32 14.41
CA LEU A 119 11.97 8.89 13.29
C LEU A 119 12.50 10.28 12.96
N LYS A 120 13.05 10.45 11.75
CA LYS A 120 13.40 11.78 11.21
C LYS A 120 12.15 12.58 10.88
N GLU A 121 11.19 11.90 10.26
CA GLU A 121 9.90 12.43 9.85
C GLU A 121 8.77 11.56 10.40
N LYS A 122 7.55 12.11 10.41
CA LYS A 122 6.35 11.43 10.92
C LYS A 122 5.95 10.19 10.08
N TYR A 123 6.40 10.11 8.82
CA TYR A 123 6.13 9.01 7.91
C TYR A 123 7.46 8.49 7.36
N LEU A 124 7.57 7.17 7.26
CA LEU A 124 8.74 6.52 6.71
C LEU A 124 8.62 6.42 5.19
N ASN A 125 9.71 6.68 4.49
CA ASN A 125 9.86 6.26 3.11
C ASN A 125 10.24 4.78 2.99
N ILE A 126 10.34 4.27 1.75
CA ILE A 126 10.65 2.86 1.49
C ILE A 126 12.05 2.48 1.99
N PRO A 127 13.14 3.22 1.69
CA PRO A 127 14.46 2.91 2.23
C PRO A 127 14.54 2.86 3.76
N GLU A 128 13.86 3.78 4.45
CA GLU A 128 13.80 3.83 5.91
C GLU A 128 13.01 2.65 6.47
N ALA A 129 11.85 2.33 5.89
CA ALA A 129 11.05 1.17 6.26
C ALA A 129 11.84 -0.14 6.06
N LEU A 130 12.49 -0.31 4.92
CA LEU A 130 13.35 -1.47 4.64
C LEU A 130 14.50 -1.57 5.65
N THR A 131 15.08 -0.44 6.06
CA THR A 131 16.14 -0.44 7.07
C THR A 131 15.61 -0.83 8.45
N ALA A 132 14.43 -0.34 8.83
CA ALA A 132 13.82 -0.62 10.11
C ALA A 132 13.40 -2.10 10.28
N ILE A 133 13.00 -2.78 9.21
CA ILE A 133 12.57 -4.20 9.29
C ILE A 133 13.73 -5.19 9.25
N LYS A 134 14.94 -4.79 8.83
CA LYS A 134 16.11 -5.68 8.70
C LYS A 134 16.37 -6.58 9.93
N PRO A 135 16.26 -6.08 11.18
CA PRO A 135 16.49 -6.93 12.35
C PRO A 135 15.43 -8.03 12.55
N SER A 136 14.25 -7.87 11.95
CA SER A 136 13.12 -8.80 12.11
C SER A 136 13.01 -9.86 11.01
N ILE A 137 13.68 -9.66 9.87
CA ILE A 137 13.52 -10.52 8.69
C ILE A 137 14.76 -11.37 8.42
N LYS A 138 14.56 -12.61 7.95
CA LYS A 138 15.66 -13.54 7.62
C LYS A 138 16.14 -13.42 6.17
N ALA A 139 15.23 -13.06 5.26
CA ALA A 139 15.52 -12.86 3.85
C ALA A 139 15.26 -11.38 3.50
N PRO A 140 16.18 -10.72 2.77
CA PRO A 140 16.04 -9.30 2.52
C PRO A 140 14.93 -9.01 1.51
N VAL A 141 14.03 -8.10 1.87
CA VAL A 141 13.23 -7.34 0.90
C VAL A 141 14.07 -6.20 0.39
N ALA A 142 14.03 -5.95 -0.91
CA ALA A 142 14.77 -4.88 -1.55
C ALA A 142 13.88 -4.04 -2.43
N GLU A 143 14.20 -2.75 -2.50
CA GLU A 143 13.68 -1.86 -3.53
C GLU A 143 14.54 -2.00 -4.79
N TRP A 144 13.89 -2.13 -5.94
CA TRP A 144 14.53 -2.05 -7.24
C TRP A 144 14.71 -0.59 -7.66
N GLU A 145 13.60 0.10 -7.90
CA GLU A 145 13.56 1.51 -8.26
C GLU A 145 12.25 2.13 -7.74
N SER A 146 12.29 3.44 -7.53
CA SER A 146 11.13 4.25 -7.18
C SER A 146 10.96 5.41 -8.19
N PHE A 147 9.72 5.63 -8.59
CA PHE A 147 9.33 6.60 -9.61
C PHE A 147 8.30 7.58 -9.05
N LEU A 148 8.62 8.88 -9.10
CA LEU A 148 7.73 9.95 -8.70
C LEU A 148 7.01 10.52 -9.92
N TYR A 149 5.70 10.71 -9.80
CA TYR A 149 4.86 11.28 -10.85
C TYR A 149 4.18 12.55 -10.33
N ASP A 150 4.27 13.62 -11.12
CA ASP A 150 3.51 14.87 -10.94
C ASP A 150 2.38 14.83 -11.98
N GLY A 151 1.20 14.38 -11.56
CA GLY A 151 0.06 14.10 -12.42
C GLY A 151 -1.09 13.43 -11.65
N ASP A 152 -2.32 13.58 -12.18
CA ASP A 152 -3.52 13.02 -11.55
C ASP A 152 -3.43 11.49 -11.47
N LEU A 153 -3.51 10.94 -10.26
CA LEU A 153 -3.45 9.50 -10.03
C LEU A 153 -4.60 8.76 -10.72
N LEU A 154 -5.81 9.35 -10.75
CA LEU A 154 -6.99 8.76 -11.42
C LEU A 154 -6.76 8.58 -12.92
N GLU A 155 -6.09 9.54 -13.55
CA GLU A 155 -5.85 9.52 -15.00
C GLU A 155 -4.61 8.69 -15.37
N THR A 156 -3.57 8.70 -14.51
CA THR A 156 -2.23 8.26 -14.92
C THR A 156 -1.76 6.95 -14.29
N LEU A 157 -2.35 6.50 -13.17
CA LEU A 157 -1.83 5.38 -12.38
C LEU A 157 -1.62 4.10 -13.20
N TYR A 158 -2.64 3.68 -13.95
CA TYR A 158 -2.57 2.43 -14.72
C TYR A 158 -1.46 2.47 -15.78
N GLN A 159 -1.40 3.57 -16.54
CA GLN A 159 -0.44 3.73 -17.63
C GLN A 159 1.00 3.73 -17.09
N ASN A 160 1.25 4.51 -16.03
CA ASN A 160 2.56 4.58 -15.38
C ASN A 160 2.97 3.26 -14.74
N LEU A 161 2.04 2.58 -14.08
CA LEU A 161 2.27 1.27 -13.47
C LEU A 161 2.61 0.21 -14.54
N ARG A 162 1.83 0.14 -15.63
CA ARG A 162 2.04 -0.81 -16.73
C ARG A 162 3.42 -0.63 -17.36
N ASP A 163 3.78 0.60 -17.71
CA ASP A 163 5.05 0.89 -18.38
C ASP A 163 6.26 0.51 -17.50
N LYS A 164 6.16 0.73 -16.18
CA LYS A 164 7.23 0.35 -15.24
C LYS A 164 7.24 -1.13 -14.90
N LEU A 165 6.09 -1.80 -14.86
CA LEU A 165 6.04 -3.27 -14.75
C LEU A 165 6.72 -3.91 -15.95
N GLU A 166 6.41 -3.48 -17.18
CA GLU A 166 7.08 -3.98 -18.38
C GLU A 166 8.60 -3.80 -18.31
N LEU A 167 9.06 -2.66 -17.81
CA LEU A 167 10.48 -2.41 -17.60
C LEU A 167 11.08 -3.35 -16.56
N TRP A 168 10.40 -3.59 -15.44
CA TRP A 168 10.83 -4.54 -14.41
C TRP A 168 10.98 -5.94 -14.97
N TYR A 169 9.99 -6.46 -15.71
CA TYR A 169 10.07 -7.80 -16.29
C TYR A 169 11.22 -7.94 -17.30
N LYS A 170 11.54 -6.88 -18.05
CA LYS A 170 12.69 -6.83 -18.97
C LYS A 170 14.03 -6.73 -18.26
N ARG A 171 14.08 -6.16 -17.05
CA ARG A 171 15.31 -5.86 -16.30
C ARG A 171 15.31 -6.48 -14.90
N ARG A 172 14.62 -7.61 -14.75
CA ARG A 172 14.42 -8.27 -13.46
C ARG A 172 15.78 -8.57 -12.83
N PRO A 173 16.01 -8.17 -11.56
CA PRO A 173 17.25 -8.49 -10.86
C PRO A 173 17.47 -10.01 -10.83
N ALA A 174 18.72 -10.45 -11.06
CA ALA A 174 19.07 -11.86 -11.12
C ALA A 174 18.86 -12.61 -9.79
N ASP A 175 18.90 -11.87 -8.68
CA ASP A 175 18.65 -12.37 -7.33
C ASP A 175 17.17 -12.29 -6.91
N ALA A 176 16.25 -11.84 -7.77
CA ALA A 176 14.84 -11.70 -7.42
C ALA A 176 14.14 -13.07 -7.31
N LYS A 177 13.72 -13.45 -6.09
CA LYS A 177 12.96 -14.67 -5.78
C LYS A 177 11.45 -14.51 -5.77
N SER A 178 10.94 -13.29 -5.86
CA SER A 178 9.52 -12.99 -6.03
C SER A 178 9.26 -12.26 -7.35
N ASP A 179 7.98 -12.12 -7.70
CA ASP A 179 7.53 -11.14 -8.69
C ASP A 179 7.74 -9.70 -8.16
N ALA A 180 7.59 -8.71 -9.04
CA ALA A 180 7.55 -7.31 -8.65
C ALA A 180 6.32 -7.06 -7.80
N ASN A 181 6.49 -6.44 -6.64
CA ASN A 181 5.40 -5.85 -5.87
C ASN A 181 5.58 -4.34 -5.92
N VAL A 182 4.49 -3.59 -5.88
CA VAL A 182 4.54 -2.14 -6.02
C VAL A 182 3.89 -1.51 -4.82
N VAL A 183 4.64 -0.72 -4.06
CA VAL A 183 4.08 0.16 -3.04
C VAL A 183 3.73 1.48 -3.69
N ILE A 184 2.45 1.85 -3.63
CA ILE A 184 1.95 3.14 -4.08
C ILE A 184 1.94 4.07 -2.86
N LEU A 185 2.69 5.16 -2.91
CA LEU A 185 2.66 6.20 -1.89
C LEU A 185 1.94 7.43 -2.44
N ALA A 186 0.83 7.80 -1.81
CA ALA A 186 0.00 8.94 -2.22
C ALA A 186 -0.78 9.48 -1.01
N ASN A 187 -0.87 10.80 -0.87
CA ASN A 187 -1.59 11.47 0.24
C ASN A 187 -1.29 10.86 1.63
N LEU A 188 0.00 10.61 1.93
CA LEU A 188 0.50 9.98 3.17
C LEU A 188 0.01 8.54 3.44
N ARG A 189 -0.63 7.91 2.46
CA ARG A 189 -0.97 6.50 2.48
C ARG A 189 0.03 5.71 1.66
N ALA A 190 0.44 4.57 2.19
CA ALA A 190 1.15 3.54 1.46
C ALA A 190 0.24 2.31 1.36
N VAL A 191 0.02 1.83 0.14
CA VAL A 191 -0.68 0.57 -0.14
C VAL A 191 0.21 -0.29 -1.01
N VAL A 192 0.04 -1.61 -0.95
CA VAL A 192 0.85 -2.53 -1.74
C VAL A 192 0.01 -3.28 -2.77
N LEU A 193 0.52 -3.35 -3.99
CA LEU A 193 0.10 -4.26 -5.03
C LEU A 193 1.04 -5.46 -5.04
N LEU A 194 0.50 -6.63 -4.70
CA LEU A 194 1.17 -7.91 -4.77
C LEU A 194 0.84 -8.57 -6.10
N PHE A 195 1.85 -8.84 -6.93
CA PHE A 195 1.67 -9.51 -8.21
C PHE A 195 2.00 -11.00 -8.08
N SER A 196 1.14 -11.83 -8.65
CA SER A 196 1.41 -13.25 -8.85
C SER A 196 1.30 -13.56 -10.33
N GLN A 197 2.43 -13.53 -11.05
CA GLN A 197 2.48 -13.83 -12.48
C GLN A 197 2.01 -15.25 -12.78
N ARG A 198 2.46 -16.20 -11.95
CA ARG A 198 2.11 -17.62 -12.10
C ARG A 198 0.60 -17.85 -12.07
N ASN A 199 -0.11 -17.15 -11.18
CA ASN A 199 -1.56 -17.32 -11.00
C ASN A 199 -2.37 -16.30 -11.81
N GLY A 200 -1.72 -15.30 -12.41
CA GLY A 200 -2.39 -14.24 -13.17
C GLY A 200 -3.23 -13.32 -12.29
N VAL A 201 -2.83 -13.08 -11.04
CA VAL A 201 -3.61 -12.31 -10.03
C VAL A 201 -2.81 -11.10 -9.55
N VAL A 202 -3.52 -9.99 -9.34
CA VAL A 202 -3.01 -8.83 -8.60
C VAL A 202 -3.87 -8.60 -7.37
N THR A 203 -3.22 -8.41 -6.23
CA THR A 203 -3.85 -8.13 -4.95
C THR A 203 -3.40 -6.78 -4.42
N LEU A 204 -4.33 -5.83 -4.28
CA LEU A 204 -4.10 -4.59 -3.54
C LEU A 204 -4.43 -4.82 -2.07
N MET A 205 -3.58 -4.31 -1.19
CA MET A 205 -3.80 -4.33 0.25
C MET A 205 -3.54 -2.95 0.84
N ASP A 206 -4.57 -2.38 1.47
CA ASP A 206 -4.51 -1.10 2.17
C ASP A 206 -4.79 -1.34 3.65
N SER A 207 -3.81 -1.02 4.50
CA SER A 207 -3.86 -1.23 5.96
C SER A 207 -4.60 -0.12 6.71
N HIS A 208 -4.99 0.97 6.06
CA HIS A 208 -5.72 2.06 6.71
C HIS A 208 -7.13 1.61 7.12
N GLY A 209 -7.69 2.28 8.12
CA GLY A 209 -9.10 2.10 8.46
C GLY A 209 -9.99 2.86 7.48
N HIS A 210 -11.00 2.19 6.93
CA HIS A 210 -11.99 2.80 6.03
C HIS A 210 -13.37 2.76 6.66
N CYS A 211 -13.82 3.87 7.26
CA CYS A 211 -15.08 3.91 8.01
C CYS A 211 -16.28 3.35 7.18
N PRO A 212 -17.08 2.39 7.72
CA PRO A 212 -17.06 1.82 9.07
C PRO A 212 -16.15 0.59 9.27
N TYR A 213 -15.43 0.18 8.23
CA TYR A 213 -14.55 -0.99 8.16
C TYR A 213 -13.10 -0.69 8.59
N GLY A 214 -12.31 -1.75 8.66
CA GLY A 214 -10.86 -1.69 8.84
C GLY A 214 -10.13 -1.59 7.50
N ALA A 215 -9.06 -2.36 7.38
CA ALA A 215 -8.27 -2.54 6.17
C ALA A 215 -9.07 -3.15 5.03
N VAL A 216 -8.57 -3.02 3.81
CA VAL A 216 -9.21 -3.54 2.60
C VAL A 216 -8.24 -4.35 1.75
N ILE A 217 -8.78 -5.40 1.14
CA ILE A 217 -8.11 -6.22 0.13
C ILE A 217 -8.93 -6.12 -1.15
N ALA A 218 -8.30 -5.81 -2.28
CA ALA A 218 -8.94 -5.84 -3.58
C ALA A 218 -8.18 -6.76 -4.55
N LEU A 219 -8.92 -7.59 -5.27
CA LEU A 219 -8.40 -8.65 -6.13
C LEU A 219 -8.87 -8.46 -7.56
N VAL A 220 -7.97 -8.65 -8.52
CA VAL A 220 -8.26 -8.70 -9.96
C VAL A 220 -7.38 -9.73 -10.65
N SER A 221 -7.77 -10.12 -11.86
CA SER A 221 -6.84 -10.76 -12.78
C SER A 221 -5.80 -9.75 -13.30
N ASN A 222 -4.63 -10.20 -13.75
CA ASN A 222 -3.62 -9.35 -14.37
C ASN A 222 -4.16 -8.55 -15.56
N SER A 223 -5.07 -9.16 -16.35
CA SER A 223 -5.70 -8.51 -17.50
C SER A 223 -6.63 -7.36 -17.13
N SER A 224 -7.00 -7.27 -15.85
CA SER A 224 -7.96 -6.32 -15.30
C SER A 224 -7.32 -5.27 -14.38
N LEU A 225 -5.99 -5.14 -14.41
CA LEU A 225 -5.23 -4.21 -13.57
C LEU A 225 -5.71 -2.75 -13.72
N ASN A 226 -6.13 -2.35 -14.92
CA ASN A 226 -6.68 -1.01 -15.16
C ASN A 226 -7.89 -0.69 -14.27
N PHE A 227 -8.79 -1.66 -14.07
CA PHE A 227 -9.97 -1.50 -13.23
C PHE A 227 -9.59 -1.37 -11.76
N LEU A 228 -8.60 -2.15 -11.29
CA LEU A 228 -8.08 -2.01 -9.92
C LEU A 228 -7.44 -0.64 -9.69
N CYS A 229 -6.62 -0.16 -10.63
CA CYS A 229 -6.00 1.16 -10.54
C CYS A 229 -7.06 2.27 -10.48
N LYS A 230 -8.06 2.23 -11.36
CA LYS A 230 -9.15 3.19 -11.38
C LYS A 230 -9.95 3.16 -10.08
N TRP A 231 -10.35 1.96 -9.65
CA TRP A 231 -11.07 1.78 -8.38
C TRP A 231 -10.28 2.38 -7.21
N TYR A 232 -9.00 2.04 -7.07
CA TYR A 232 -8.17 2.55 -5.98
C TYR A 232 -8.03 4.07 -6.02
N ALA A 233 -7.82 4.64 -7.21
CA ALA A 233 -7.72 6.09 -7.37
C ALA A 233 -8.99 6.81 -6.93
N GLU A 234 -10.15 6.27 -7.31
CA GLU A 234 -11.46 6.80 -6.89
C GLU A 234 -11.67 6.66 -5.38
N GLN A 235 -11.31 5.51 -4.77
CA GLN A 235 -11.36 5.34 -3.32
C GLN A 235 -10.49 6.36 -2.59
N LEU A 236 -9.22 6.47 -2.98
CA LEU A 236 -8.28 7.38 -2.34
C LEU A 236 -8.72 8.84 -2.50
N THR A 237 -9.25 9.19 -3.67
CA THR A 237 -9.81 10.53 -3.92
C THR A 237 -11.01 10.83 -3.03
N ARG A 238 -11.89 9.86 -2.79
CA ARG A 238 -13.00 10.03 -1.84
C ARG A 238 -12.51 10.18 -0.40
N ASP A 239 -11.51 9.40 -0.01
CA ASP A 239 -10.99 9.36 1.36
C ASP A 239 -10.15 10.59 1.71
N THR A 240 -9.42 11.15 0.74
CA THR A 240 -8.36 12.14 1.00
C THR A 240 -8.40 13.38 0.10
N GLY A 241 -9.32 13.43 -0.86
CA GLY A 241 -9.34 14.45 -1.91
C GLY A 241 -8.43 14.09 -3.10
N PRO A 242 -8.41 14.92 -4.17
CA PRO A 242 -7.65 14.66 -5.39
C PRO A 242 -6.16 14.41 -5.13
N VAL A 243 -5.57 13.48 -5.88
CA VAL A 243 -4.16 13.12 -5.79
C VAL A 243 -3.44 13.57 -7.06
N SER A 244 -2.69 14.66 -6.98
CA SER A 244 -1.91 15.21 -8.09
C SER A 244 -0.44 14.77 -8.12
N CYS A 245 0.00 14.00 -7.12
CA CYS A 245 1.37 13.50 -7.02
C CYS A 245 1.40 12.18 -6.27
N TYR A 246 2.19 11.23 -6.77
CA TYR A 246 2.35 9.92 -6.16
C TYR A 246 3.65 9.25 -6.55
N GLU A 247 4.05 8.26 -5.75
CA GLU A 247 5.24 7.46 -5.95
C GLU A 247 4.86 5.99 -6.19
N LEU A 248 5.55 5.36 -7.14
CA LEU A 248 5.53 3.91 -7.33
C LEU A 248 6.90 3.35 -6.97
N SER A 249 6.99 2.62 -5.86
CA SER A 249 8.21 1.93 -5.45
C SER A 249 8.09 0.44 -5.71
N PHE A 250 9.01 -0.10 -6.51
CA PHE A 250 9.05 -1.50 -6.88
C PHE A 250 9.91 -2.27 -5.88
N VAL A 251 9.29 -3.22 -5.18
CA VAL A 251 9.90 -4.01 -4.11
C VAL A 251 9.79 -5.51 -4.38
N TYR A 252 10.79 -6.27 -3.99
CA TYR A 252 10.87 -7.72 -4.22
C TYR A 252 11.66 -8.43 -3.12
N CYS A 253 11.44 -9.74 -2.97
CA CYS A 253 12.25 -10.60 -2.10
C CYS A 253 13.46 -11.16 -2.85
N LYS A 254 14.62 -11.14 -2.20
CA LYS A 254 15.89 -11.70 -2.69
C LYS A 254 16.16 -13.14 -2.24
#